data_AF-A0A929YH57-F1
#
_entry.id   AF-A0A929YH57-F1
#
_cell.length_a   1.000
_cell.length_b   1.000
_cell.length_c   1.000
_cell.angle_alpha   90.00
_cell.angle_beta   90.00
_cell.angle_gamma   90.00
#
_symmetry.space_group_name_H-M   'P 1'
#
loop_
_entity.id
_entity.type
_entity.pdbx_description
1 polymer ?
#
loop_
_entity_poly.entity_id
_entity_poly.type
_entity_poly.pdbx_seq_one_letter_code
_entity_poly.pdbx_strand_id
1 'polypeptide(L)' 'MALFESYERRIDKINGVLKGYGIDSIEEAKKITEDAGLNVYDLVKGVQPICFENACWAYTV' A
#
# COMPACT_ATOMS: atom_id res chain seq x y z
N MET A 1 -2.96 -14.48 2.11
CA MET A 1 -3.69 -13.64 3.08
C MET A 1 -3.97 -12.30 2.40
N ALA A 2 -5.11 -11.68 2.68
CA ALA A 2 -5.41 -10.35 2.16
C ALA A 2 -4.34 -9.34 2.59
N LEU A 3 -3.96 -8.41 1.70
CA LEU A 3 -2.90 -7.43 1.97
C LEU A 3 -3.25 -6.50 3.15
N PHE A 4 -4.53 -6.19 3.34
CA PHE A 4 -5.04 -5.37 4.43
C PHE A 4 -6.53 -5.66 4.70
N GLU A 5 -7.10 -5.14 5.79
CA GLU A 5 -8.49 -5.44 6.14
C GLU A 5 -9.51 -4.98 5.08
N SER A 6 -10.44 -5.87 4.74
CA SER A 6 -11.46 -5.68 3.70
C SER A 6 -10.90 -5.43 2.29
N TYR A 7 -9.71 -5.98 1.97
CA TYR A 7 -9.06 -5.87 0.67
C TYR A 7 -10.02 -6.01 -0.52
N GLU A 8 -10.74 -7.13 -0.62
CA GLU A 8 -11.64 -7.41 -1.75
C GLU A 8 -12.74 -6.35 -1.93
N ARG A 9 -13.19 -5.71 -0.84
CA ARG A 9 -14.22 -4.67 -0.89
C ARG A 9 -13.65 -3.28 -1.22
N ARG A 10 -12.35 -3.09 -1.12
CA ARG A 10 -11.67 -1.78 -1.20
C ARG A 10 -10.77 -1.65 -2.42
N ILE A 11 -10.25 -2.75 -2.95
CA ILE A 11 -9.22 -2.76 -3.98
C ILE A 11 -9.65 -2.07 -5.27
N ASP A 12 -10.87 -2.31 -5.76
CA ASP A 12 -11.37 -1.69 -7.00
C ASP A 12 -11.42 -0.16 -6.88
N LYS A 13 -11.81 0.34 -5.71
CA LYS A 13 -11.84 1.78 -5.44
C LYS A 13 -10.43 2.36 -5.36
N ILE A 14 -9.51 1.68 -4.69
CA ILE A 14 -8.11 2.12 -4.55
C ILE A 14 -7.43 2.16 -5.92
N ASN A 15 -7.49 1.06 -6.68
CA ASN A 15 -6.94 0.99 -8.03
C ASN A 15 -7.59 2.02 -8.97
N GLY A 16 -8.88 2.31 -8.80
CA GLY A 16 -9.56 3.37 -9.53
C GLY A 16 -8.98 4.77 -9.27
N VAL A 17 -8.60 5.07 -8.03
CA VAL A 17 -7.94 6.35 -7.67
C VAL A 17 -6.50 6.37 -8.17
N LEU A 18 -5.74 5.28 -7.97
CA LEU A 18 -4.35 5.16 -8.40
C LEU A 18 -4.19 5.37 -9.91
N LYS A 19 -5.12 4.84 -10.72
CA LYS A 19 -5.12 5.07 -12.17
C LYS A 19 -5.22 6.54 -12.56
N GLY A 20 -5.88 7.37 -11.74
CA GLY A 20 -5.92 8.82 -11.92
C GLY A 20 -4.56 9.50 -11.78
N TYR A 21 -3.60 8.84 -11.11
CA TYR A 21 -2.21 9.27 -10.95
C TYR A 21 -1.24 8.53 -11.88
N GLY A 22 -1.74 7.69 -12.80
CA GLY A 22 -0.91 6.90 -13.70
C GLY A 22 -0.29 5.66 -13.05
N ILE A 23 -0.89 5.15 -11.97
CA ILE A 23 -0.47 3.94 -11.26
C ILE A 23 -1.58 2.88 -11.46
N ASP A 24 -1.26 1.76 -12.09
CA ASP A 24 -2.23 0.74 -12.50
C ASP A 24 -2.74 -0.11 -11.34
N SER A 25 -1.94 -0.28 -10.28
CA SER A 25 -2.26 -1.16 -9.15
C SER A 25 -1.53 -0.78 -7.86
N ILE A 26 -2.02 -1.32 -6.74
CA ILE A 26 -1.33 -1.17 -5.44
C ILE A 26 0.04 -1.85 -5.43
N GLU A 27 0.22 -2.93 -6.19
CA GLU A 27 1.52 -3.59 -6.38
C GLU A 27 2.51 -2.70 -7.12
N GLU A 28 2.03 -1.95 -8.11
CA GLU A 28 2.86 -0.95 -8.79
C GLU A 28 3.22 0.21 -7.86
N ALA A 29 2.27 0.72 -7.06
CA ALA A 29 2.55 1.74 -6.05
C ALA A 29 3.69 1.28 -5.11
N LYS A 30 3.60 0.03 -4.63
CA LYS A 30 4.66 -0.58 -3.82
C LYS A 30 6.00 -0.60 -4.56
N LYS A 31 6.03 -1.07 -5.81
CA LYS A 31 7.25 -1.12 -6.61
C LYS A 31 7.86 0.27 -6.80
N ILE A 32 7.06 1.30 -7.06
CA ILE A 32 7.53 2.69 -7.18
C ILE A 32 8.26 3.13 -5.90
N THR A 33 7.69 2.83 -4.73
CA THR A 33 8.33 3.17 -3.45
C THR A 33 9.63 2.38 -3.22
N GLU A 34 9.65 1.09 -3.56
CA GLU A 34 10.84 0.24 -3.45
C GLU A 34 11.96 0.68 -4.40
N ASP A 35 11.62 1.03 -5.64
CA ASP A 35 12.57 1.54 -6.66
C ASP A 35 13.16 2.90 -6.22
N ALA A 36 12.43 3.68 -5.41
CA ALA A 36 12.94 4.90 -4.76
C ALA A 36 13.78 4.63 -3.49
N GLY A 37 14.00 3.36 -3.12
CA GLY A 37 14.73 2.96 -1.92
C GLY A 37 13.92 3.05 -0.62
N LEU A 38 12.59 3.16 -0.72
CA LEU A 38 11.68 3.28 0.42
C LEU A 38 10.89 1.99 0.61
N ASN A 39 11.32 1.15 1.54
CA ASN A 39 10.49 0.05 2.03
C ASN A 39 9.49 0.60 3.06
N VAL A 40 8.42 1.21 2.56
CA VAL A 40 7.39 1.89 3.37
C VAL A 40 6.76 0.94 4.38
N TYR A 41 6.51 -0.31 3.98
CA TYR A 41 5.90 -1.32 4.83
C TYR A 41 6.73 -1.57 6.09
N ASP A 42 8.02 -1.87 5.92
CA ASP A 42 8.93 -2.13 7.05
C ASP A 42 9.21 -0.86 7.86
N LEU A 43 9.22 0.30 7.23
CA LEU A 43 9.37 1.59 7.92
C LEU A 43 8.20 1.85 8.88
N VAL A 44 6.96 1.62 8.42
CA VAL A 44 5.76 1.77 9.27
C VAL A 44 5.77 0.76 10.42
N LYS A 45 6.11 -0.51 10.16
CA LYS A 45 6.25 -1.52 11.21
C LYS A 45 7.39 -1.23 12.18
N GLY A 46 8.49 -0.66 11.70
CA GLY A 46 9.60 -0.24 12.55
C GLY A 46 9.23 0.87 13.52
N VAL A 47 8.37 1.81 13.09
CA VAL A 47 7.86 2.89 13.94
C VAL A 47 6.80 2.40 14.93
N GLN A 48 5.86 1.57 14.47
CA GLN A 48 4.77 1.05 15.29
C GLN A 48 4.61 -0.46 15.07
N PRO A 49 5.32 -1.32 15.83
CA PRO A 49 5.33 -2.76 15.60
C PRO A 49 3.95 -3.44 15.72
N ILE A 50 3.01 -2.81 16.43
CA ILE A 50 1.64 -3.32 16.62
C ILE A 50 0.63 -2.69 15.63
N CYS A 51 1.09 -2.02 14.58
CA CYS A 51 0.19 -1.42 13.60
C CYS A 51 -0.53 -2.47 12.75
N PHE A 52 -1.77 -2.16 12.36
CA PHE A 52 -2.52 -2.98 11.42
C PHE A 52 -1.94 -2.91 10.01
N GLU A 53 -2.21 -3.94 9.20
CA GLU A 53 -1.80 -3.99 7.80
C GLU A 53 -2.33 -2.78 7.00
N ASN A 54 -3.54 -2.30 7.34
CA ASN A 54 -4.07 -1.06 6.78
C ASN A 54 -3.11 0.13 6.88
N ALA A 55 -2.38 0.27 8.00
CA ALA A 55 -1.47 1.39 8.18
C ALA A 55 -0.25 1.28 7.23
N CYS A 56 0.32 0.08 7.11
CA CYS A 56 1.45 -0.15 6.22
C CYS A 56 1.12 0.18 4.76
N TRP A 57 -0.06 -0.25 4.30
CA TRP A 57 -0.49 0.00 2.92
C TRP A 57 -0.97 1.44 2.69
N ALA A 58 -1.56 2.09 3.69
CA ALA A 58 -2.01 3.49 3.56
C ALA A 58 -0.87 4.49 3.30
N TYR A 59 0.36 4.20 3.73
CA TYR A 59 1.53 5.03 3.40
C TYR A 59 2.21 4.62 2.09
N THR A 60 1.85 3.46 1.53
CA THR A 60 2.39 2.97 0.25
C THR A 60 1.61 3.53 -0.94
N VAL A 61 0.32 3.86 -0.75
CA VAL A 61 -0.59 4.42 -1.77
C VAL A 61 -0.84 5.92 -1.63
#